data_AF-K1TNR3-F1
#
_entry.id   AF-K1TNR3-F1
#
_cell.length_a   1.000
_cell.length_b   1.000
_cell.length_c   1.000
_cell.angle_alpha   90.00
_cell.angle_beta   90.00
_cell.angle_gamma   90.00
#
_symmetry.space_group_name_H-M   'P 1'
#
loop_
_entity.id
_entity.type
_entity.pdbx_description
1 polymer ?
#
loop_
_entity_poly.entity_id
_entity_poly.type
_entity_poly.pdbx_seq_one_letter_code
_entity_poly.pdbx_strand_id
1 'polypeptide(L)'
;MIAQAYDEPNEIVLQLSHKDVNLGFSKPHKDAILCLRSGMPLTYHDHCLCLPSTGRDIAQLSIKMKEKLGKWELKGYKVTAARIRFIVAWKSKDAPRDEKESAIVLADLAMKKIDKFLEPYLQAQPILYLIQS
;
A
#
# COMPACT_ATOMS: atom_id res chain seq x y z
N MET A 1 -3.31 5.29 40.94
CA MET A 1 -4.07 4.70 39.82
C MET A 1 -3.07 4.12 38.85
N ILE A 2 -3.09 2.81 38.61
CA ILE A 2 -2.16 2.15 37.70
C ILE A 2 -2.74 2.32 36.29
N ALA A 3 -2.06 3.04 35.40
CA ALA A 3 -2.44 3.09 34.00
C ALA A 3 -2.16 1.71 33.40
N GLN A 4 -3.22 0.93 33.14
CA GLN A 4 -3.10 -0.33 32.43
C GLN A 4 -2.76 -0.01 30.98
N ALA A 5 -1.51 -0.21 30.59
CA ALA A 5 -1.07 -0.03 29.20
C ALA A 5 -1.83 -1.06 28.34
N TYR A 6 -2.50 -0.58 27.30
CA TYR A 6 -3.11 -1.46 26.32
C TYR A 6 -2.03 -2.19 25.54
N ASP A 7 -2.25 -3.48 25.27
CA ASP A 7 -1.40 -4.24 24.37
C ASP A 7 -1.41 -3.62 22.96
N GLU A 8 -0.35 -3.88 22.21
CA GLU A 8 -0.26 -3.42 20.82
C GLU A 8 -1.35 -4.10 19.96
N PRO A 9 -2.10 -3.36 19.11
CA PRO A 9 -3.26 -3.90 18.41
C PRO A 9 -2.87 -4.93 17.36
N ASN A 10 -3.62 -6.03 17.23
CA ASN A 10 -3.34 -7.07 16.23
C ASN A 10 -3.48 -6.58 14.78
N GLU A 11 -4.26 -5.54 14.54
CA GLU A 11 -4.49 -4.96 13.21
C GLU A 11 -4.32 -3.44 13.25
N ILE A 12 -3.69 -2.88 12.22
CA ILE A 12 -3.52 -1.45 12.05
C ILE A 12 -3.82 -1.05 10.61
N VAL A 13 -4.14 0.23 10.39
CA VAL A 13 -4.27 0.81 9.05
C VAL A 13 -3.34 2.01 8.94
N LEU A 14 -2.49 2.00 7.92
CA LEU A 14 -1.66 3.15 7.55
C LEU A 14 -2.32 3.88 6.38
N GLN A 15 -2.86 5.07 6.64
CA GLN A 15 -3.48 5.91 5.62
C GLN A 15 -2.42 6.76 4.93
N LEU A 16 -2.09 6.45 3.68
CA LEU A 16 -1.04 7.12 2.95
C LEU A 16 -1.45 8.55 2.55
N SER A 17 -0.51 9.48 2.68
CA SER A 17 -0.61 10.85 2.18
C SER A 17 0.32 11.05 0.97
N HIS A 18 0.29 12.23 0.35
CA HIS A 18 1.20 12.58 -0.75
C HIS A 18 2.69 12.52 -0.35
N LYS A 19 3.02 12.61 0.95
CA LYS A 19 4.40 12.49 1.46
C LYS A 19 4.88 11.04 1.54
N ASP A 20 3.95 10.09 1.50
CA ASP A 20 4.21 8.68 1.69
C ASP A 20 4.38 7.93 0.36
N VAL A 21 4.28 8.63 -0.77
CA VAL A 21 4.40 8.08 -2.11
C VAL A 21 5.50 8.79 -2.90
N ASN A 22 6.13 8.07 -3.82
CA ASN A 22 7.00 8.63 -4.84
C ASN A 22 6.14 9.29 -5.93
N LEU A 23 5.99 10.61 -5.83
CA LEU A 23 5.13 11.40 -6.72
C LEU A 23 5.53 11.30 -8.20
N GLY A 24 6.82 11.11 -8.48
CA GLY A 24 7.34 10.98 -9.85
C GLY A 24 7.00 9.64 -10.50
N PHE A 25 6.87 8.57 -9.71
CA PHE A 25 6.60 7.22 -10.21
C PHE A 25 5.26 7.11 -10.95
N SER A 26 4.27 7.88 -10.51
CA SER A 26 2.91 7.84 -11.07
C SER A 26 2.76 8.50 -12.45
N LYS A 27 3.73 9.34 -12.87
CA LYS A 27 3.63 10.15 -14.10
C LYS A 27 3.29 9.34 -15.37
N PRO A 28 3.99 8.23 -15.69
CA PRO A 28 3.66 7.42 -16.87
C PRO A 28 2.35 6.62 -16.74
N HIS A 29 1.70 6.62 -15.58
CA HIS A 29 0.51 5.80 -15.29
C HIS A 29 -0.77 6.62 -15.13
N LYS A 30 -0.74 7.92 -15.47
CA LYS A 30 -1.86 8.85 -15.30
C LYS A 30 -3.20 8.29 -15.80
N ASP A 31 -3.25 7.83 -17.05
CA ASP A 31 -4.51 7.37 -17.66
C ASP A 31 -5.06 6.13 -16.96
N ALA A 32 -4.18 5.20 -16.57
CA ALA A 32 -4.58 4.02 -15.80
C ALA A 32 -5.13 4.41 -14.42
N ILE A 33 -4.49 5.37 -13.74
CA ILE A 33 -4.92 5.86 -12.42
C ILE A 33 -6.27 6.58 -12.51
N LEU A 34 -6.51 7.37 -13.55
CA LEU A 34 -7.77 8.11 -13.72
C LEU A 34 -8.99 7.21 -14.02
N CYS A 35 -8.76 5.98 -14.46
CA CYS A 35 -9.81 4.98 -14.64
C CYS A 35 -10.23 4.30 -13.31
N LEU A 36 -9.51 4.55 -12.21
CA LEU A 36 -9.79 3.93 -10.91
C LEU A 36 -10.81 4.73 -10.10
N ARG A 37 -11.29 4.14 -9.01
CA ARG A 37 -12.25 4.74 -8.08
C ARG A 37 -11.84 4.44 -6.64
N SER A 38 -12.19 5.36 -5.73
CA SER A 38 -12.07 5.12 -4.29
C SER A 38 -12.79 3.84 -3.89
N GLY A 39 -12.21 3.12 -2.92
CA GLY A 39 -12.69 1.82 -2.45
C GLY A 39 -12.20 0.63 -3.27
N MET A 40 -11.64 0.82 -4.47
CA MET A 40 -11.08 -0.29 -5.26
C MET A 40 -9.83 -0.89 -4.58
N PRO A 41 -9.67 -2.22 -4.62
CA PRO A 41 -8.48 -2.88 -4.09
C PRO A 41 -7.27 -2.67 -4.99
N LEU A 42 -6.10 -2.68 -4.37
CA LEU A 42 -4.80 -2.74 -5.03
C LEU A 42 -4.01 -3.94 -4.48
N THR A 43 -3.12 -4.49 -5.29
CA THR A 43 -2.10 -5.41 -4.79
C THR A 43 -0.93 -4.61 -4.23
N TYR A 44 -0.23 -5.20 -3.27
CA TYR A 44 0.97 -4.63 -2.66
C TYR A 44 2.10 -5.67 -2.70
N HIS A 45 3.26 -5.28 -3.22
CA HIS A 45 4.51 -6.03 -3.14
C HIS A 45 5.68 -5.07 -3.30
N ASP A 46 6.85 -5.40 -2.74
CA ASP A 46 8.11 -4.65 -2.94
C ASP A 46 7.99 -3.11 -2.80
N HIS A 47 7.12 -2.67 -1.90
CA HIS A 47 6.78 -1.26 -1.68
C HIS A 47 6.14 -0.54 -2.88
N CYS A 48 5.54 -1.30 -3.79
CA CYS A 48 4.72 -0.86 -4.91
C CYS A 48 3.24 -1.19 -4.68
N LEU A 49 2.39 -0.37 -5.29
CA LEU A 49 0.95 -0.56 -5.39
C LEU A 49 0.59 -0.82 -6.84
N CYS A 50 -0.15 -1.89 -7.08
CA CYS A 50 -0.33 -2.44 -8.42
C CYS A 50 -1.80 -2.74 -8.69
N LEU A 51 -2.13 -2.71 -9.98
CA LEU A 51 -3.45 -3.06 -10.47
C LEU A 51 -3.65 -4.58 -10.37
N PRO A 52 -4.66 -5.09 -9.63
CA PRO A 52 -4.88 -6.52 -9.49
C PRO A 52 -5.07 -7.25 -10.83
N SER A 53 -5.65 -6.58 -11.83
CA SER A 53 -5.97 -7.18 -13.13
C SER A 53 -4.76 -7.38 -14.05
N THR A 54 -3.67 -6.65 -13.83
CA THR A 54 -2.52 -6.65 -14.75
C THR A 54 -1.17 -6.86 -14.05
N GLY A 55 -1.14 -6.79 -12.72
CA GLY A 55 0.10 -6.73 -11.94
C GLY A 55 0.92 -5.45 -12.17
N ARG A 56 0.40 -4.47 -12.93
CA ARG A 56 1.14 -3.25 -13.25
C ARG A 56 1.25 -2.35 -12.03
N ASP A 57 2.47 -2.03 -11.66
CA ASP A 57 2.77 -1.00 -10.66
C ASP A 57 2.28 0.37 -11.15
N ILE A 58 1.57 1.09 -10.28
CA ILE A 58 1.03 2.42 -10.57
C ILE A 58 1.42 3.46 -9.52
N ALA A 59 1.86 3.03 -8.34
CA ALA A 59 2.45 3.89 -7.33
C ALA A 59 3.54 3.15 -6.57
N GLN A 60 4.51 3.90 -6.05
CA GLN A 60 5.59 3.38 -5.24
C GLN A 60 5.63 4.18 -3.94
N LEU A 61 5.91 3.52 -2.81
CA LEU A 61 6.07 4.19 -1.52
C LEU A 61 7.31 5.08 -1.52
N SER A 62 7.24 6.21 -0.81
CA SER A 62 8.42 7.06 -0.59
C SER A 62 9.43 6.37 0.33
N ILE A 63 10.71 6.77 0.27
CA ILE A 63 11.78 6.22 1.13
C ILE A 63 11.36 6.27 2.61
N LYS A 64 10.85 7.42 3.07
CA LYS A 64 10.38 7.62 4.43
C LYS A 64 9.25 6.66 4.81
N MET A 65 8.33 6.37 3.88
CA MET A 65 7.25 5.43 4.14
C MET A 65 7.76 3.98 4.18
N LYS A 66 8.73 3.61 3.34
CA LYS A 66 9.41 2.29 3.41
C LYS A 66 10.06 2.07 4.77
N GLU A 67 10.78 3.08 5.28
CA GLU A 67 11.37 3.03 6.63
C GLU A 67 10.31 2.88 7.73
N LYS A 68 9.20 3.64 7.63
CA LYS A 68 8.07 3.51 8.55
C LYS A 68 7.46 2.11 8.51
N LEU A 69 7.31 1.53 7.31
CA LEU A 69 6.79 0.19 7.13
C LEU A 69 7.72 -0.86 7.73
N GLY A 70 9.03 -0.73 7.52
CA GLY A 70 10.04 -1.61 8.12
C GLY A 70 9.98 -1.66 9.65
N LYS A 71 9.67 -0.54 10.31
CA LYS A 71 9.45 -0.52 11.78
C LYS A 71 8.26 -1.36 12.22
N TRP A 72 7.21 -1.44 11.41
CA TRP A 72 6.05 -2.31 11.67
C TRP A 72 6.36 -3.77 11.34
N GLU A 73 7.10 -4.02 10.28
CA GLU A 73 7.54 -5.37 9.90
C GLU A 73 8.45 -5.99 10.98
N LEU A 74 9.34 -5.21 11.60
CA LEU A 74 10.15 -5.64 12.75
C LEU A 74 9.31 -6.05 13.97
N LYS A 75 8.08 -5.52 14.09
CA LYS A 75 7.12 -5.88 15.13
C LYS A 75 6.23 -7.07 14.74
N GLY A 76 6.46 -7.67 13.57
CA GLY A 76 5.72 -8.83 13.06
C GLY A 76 4.48 -8.47 12.24
N TYR A 77 4.28 -7.20 11.88
CA TYR A 77 3.17 -6.82 11.01
C TYR A 77 3.49 -7.07 9.55
N LYS A 78 2.52 -7.55 8.78
CA LYS A 78 2.58 -7.60 7.31
C LYS A 78 1.40 -6.86 6.71
N VAL A 79 1.62 -6.25 5.55
CA VAL A 79 0.53 -5.69 4.74
C VAL A 79 -0.34 -6.85 4.25
N THR A 80 -1.64 -6.75 4.49
CA THR A 80 -2.62 -7.78 4.09
C THR A 80 -3.63 -7.27 3.08
N ALA A 81 -3.84 -5.96 3.00
CA ALA A 81 -4.66 -5.34 1.96
C ALA A 81 -4.21 -3.91 1.68
N ALA A 82 -4.38 -3.48 0.44
CA ALA A 82 -4.27 -2.09 0.04
C ALA A 82 -5.56 -1.66 -0.65
N ARG A 83 -6.09 -0.48 -0.30
CA ARG A 83 -7.34 0.02 -0.87
C ARG A 83 -7.26 1.50 -1.19
N ILE A 84 -7.76 1.90 -2.36
CA ILE A 84 -7.74 3.30 -2.79
C ILE A 84 -8.62 4.12 -1.86
N ARG A 85 -8.05 5.15 -1.24
CA ARG A 85 -8.80 6.15 -0.48
C ARG A 85 -9.10 7.37 -1.35
N PHE A 86 -8.07 7.90 -2.01
CA PHE A 86 -8.21 9.05 -2.91
C PHE A 86 -7.41 8.88 -4.19
N ILE A 87 -7.90 9.50 -5.26
CA ILE A 87 -7.18 9.77 -6.50
C ILE A 87 -7.06 11.29 -6.59
N VAL A 88 -5.83 11.78 -6.74
CA VAL A 88 -5.53 13.21 -6.64
C VAL A 88 -4.80 13.67 -7.90
N ALA A 89 -5.28 14.74 -8.53
CA ALA A 89 -4.53 15.44 -9.55
C ALA A 89 -3.33 16.14 -8.86
N TRP A 90 -2.13 15.94 -9.38
CA TRP A 90 -0.91 16.42 -8.75
C TRP A 90 -0.02 17.20 -9.72
N LYS A 91 0.45 18.35 -9.29
CA LYS A 91 1.48 19.14 -9.96
C LYS A 91 2.43 19.69 -8.92
N SER A 92 3.73 19.59 -9.17
CA SER A 92 4.72 20.20 -8.28
C SER A 92 4.50 21.71 -8.25
N LYS A 93 4.72 22.33 -7.09
CA LYS A 93 4.68 23.81 -6.98
C LYS A 93 5.72 24.47 -7.88
N ASP A 94 6.83 23.78 -8.12
CA ASP A 94 7.95 24.25 -8.93
C ASP A 94 7.85 23.76 -10.39
N ALA A 95 6.75 23.10 -10.78
CA ALA A 95 6.58 22.61 -12.13
C ALA A 95 6.41 23.78 -13.13
N PRO A 96 7.00 23.69 -14.34
CA PRO A 96 6.74 24.63 -15.42
C PRO A 96 5.24 24.84 -15.66
N ARG A 97 4.86 26.04 -16.13
CA ARG A 97 3.45 26.41 -16.32
C ARG A 97 2.73 25.45 -17.27
N ASP A 98 3.42 24.97 -18.28
CA ASP A 98 2.96 24.04 -19.32
C ASP A 98 3.02 22.55 -18.93
N GLU A 99 3.69 22.20 -17.83
CA GLU A 99 3.69 20.82 -17.34
C GLU A 99 2.25 20.42 -16.95
N LYS A 100 1.76 19.35 -17.58
CA LYS A 100 0.44 18.77 -17.27
C LYS A 100 0.50 18.09 -15.90
N GLU A 101 -0.59 18.20 -15.15
CA GLU A 101 -0.74 17.48 -13.89
C GLU A 101 -0.64 15.96 -14.10
N SER A 102 -0.01 15.25 -13.17
CA SER A 102 -0.11 13.80 -13.05
C SER A 102 -1.34 13.41 -12.22
N ALA A 103 -1.54 12.11 -12.02
CA ALA A 103 -2.52 11.60 -11.07
C ALA A 103 -1.80 10.68 -10.08
N ILE A 104 -2.08 10.82 -8.78
CA ILE A 104 -1.52 9.98 -7.72
C ILE A 104 -2.63 9.23 -7.01
N VAL A 105 -2.31 8.02 -6.56
CA VAL A 105 -3.19 7.20 -5.72
C VAL A 105 -2.72 7.30 -4.27
N LEU A 106 -3.66 7.59 -3.37
CA LEU A 106 -3.45 7.53 -1.93
C LEU A 106 -4.27 6.36 -1.39
N ALA A 107 -3.58 5.36 -0.85
CA ALA A 107 -4.20 4.13 -0.36
C ALA A 107 -4.19 4.05 1.16
N ASP A 108 -5.08 3.21 1.69
CA ASP A 108 -4.99 2.67 3.04
C ASP A 108 -4.29 1.31 2.96
N LEU A 109 -3.25 1.12 3.78
CA LEU A 109 -2.57 -0.17 3.94
C LEU A 109 -3.03 -0.82 5.24
N ALA A 110 -3.84 -1.87 5.14
CA ALA A 110 -4.18 -2.68 6.29
C ALA A 110 -3.03 -3.64 6.59
N MET A 111 -2.60 -3.69 7.84
CA MET A 111 -1.55 -4.58 8.30
C MET A 111 -2.03 -5.40 9.48
N LYS A 112 -1.60 -6.66 9.53
CA LYS A 112 -1.90 -7.56 10.64
C LYS A 112 -0.60 -8.09 11.22
N LYS A 113 -0.56 -8.20 12.55
CA LYS A 113 0.50 -8.92 13.24
C LYS A 113 0.35 -10.40 12.90
N ILE A 114 1.33 -10.97 12.20
CA ILE A 114 1.34 -12.40 11.93
C ILE A 114 1.89 -13.07 13.17
N ASP A 115 1.08 -13.94 13.77
CA ASP A 115 1.56 -14.77 14.85
C ASP A 115 2.61 -15.73 14.31
N LYS A 116 3.77 -15.83 14.96
CA LYS A 116 4.94 -16.59 14.43
C LYS A 116 4.63 -18.08 14.22
N PHE A 117 3.62 -18.59 14.91
CA PHE A 117 3.11 -19.95 14.72
C PHE A 117 2.36 -20.17 13.40
N LEU A 118 1.90 -19.10 12.73
CA LEU A 118 1.15 -19.15 11.47
C LEU A 118 2.01 -18.89 10.23
N GLU A 119 3.21 -18.32 10.37
CA GLU A 119 4.13 -18.05 9.24
C GLU A 119 4.40 -19.27 8.34
N PRO A 120 4.69 -20.49 8.88
CA PRO A 120 4.93 -21.67 8.06
C PRO A 120 3.70 -22.05 7.21
N TYR A 121 2.49 -21.82 7.73
CA TYR A 121 1.25 -22.16 7.05
C TYR A 121 0.91 -21.15 5.95
N LEU A 122 1.20 -19.87 6.16
CA LEU A 122 0.94 -18.81 5.17
C LEU A 122 1.90 -18.87 3.98
N GLN A 123 3.16 -19.25 4.20
CA GLN A 123 4.13 -19.47 3.10
C GLN A 123 3.87 -20.77 2.33
N ALA A 124 3.18 -21.76 2.95
CA ALA A 124 2.85 -23.04 2.33
C ALA A 124 1.57 -23.05 1.48
N GLN A 125 0.84 -21.92 1.36
CA GLN A 125 -0.40 -21.82 0.57
C GLN A 125 -0.29 -21.56 -0.96
N PRO A 126 0.74 -21.98 -1.72
CA PRO A 126 0.59 -22.06 -3.18
C PRO A 126 -0.22 -23.28 -3.67
N ILE A 127 -0.45 -24.32 -2.85
CA ILE A 127 -0.82 -25.66 -3.37
C ILE A 127 -2.28 -26.08 -3.09
N LEU A 128 -3.01 -25.44 -2.17
CA LEU A 128 -4.37 -25.91 -1.81
C LEU A 128 -5.46 -25.61 -2.86
N TYR A 129 -5.17 -24.82 -3.91
CA TYR A 129 -6.11 -24.56 -5.01
C TYR A 129 -6.10 -25.65 -6.12
N LEU A 130 -5.27 -26.70 -6.02
CA LEU A 130 -5.16 -27.75 -7.04
C LEU A 130 -5.93 -29.05 -6.72
N ILE A 131 -6.74 -29.10 -5.65
CA ILE A 131 -7.46 -30.31 -5.24
C ILE A 131 -8.99 -30.11 -5.21
N GLN A 132 -9.52 -29.19 -6.03
CA GLN A 132 -10.97 -29.03 -6.25
C GLN A 132 -11.36 -28.99 -7.74
N SER A 133 -10.59 -29.64 -8.62
CA SER A 133 -10.95 -29.90 -10.02
C SER A 133 -11.08 -31.38 -10.29
#